data_AF-A0A5B8YK33-F1
#
_entry.id   AF-A0A5B8YK33-F1
#
_cell.length_a   1.000
_cell.length_b   1.000
_cell.length_c   1.000
_cell.angle_alpha   90.00
_cell.angle_beta   90.00
_cell.angle_gamma   90.00
#
_symmetry.space_group_name_H-M   'P 1'
#
loop_
_entity.id
_entity.type
_entity.pdbx_description
1 polymer ?
#
loop_
_entity_poly.entity_id
_entity_poly.type
_entity_poly.pdbx_seq_one_letter_code
_entity_poly.pdbx_strand_id
1 'polypeptide(L)'
;MNVKNLFKTGFLILSMGLAVSCSEDDMETGEPDGQTYKTEVYLTDAPIDNAEVEAAFITVTGVKVNGKSIEGFEKTTVNVSSLQNGDTFLLGDLELESGTTSQISLILDNDTDVNGVAPGNYILTNSGEKIALVSTAGEIAVKDDVEIWENNENQIILDFDLRKSIVSTGEGNYEFVSDTQLSNSIRAVNSLDAGSITGTVSDFGTTQSESMLVFAYEKGTYTETEAQANAEGVLFANAVSSAKVQEANGDFELHFIEEGDYELHFISYADNNNGQLELQGEIEATSTTSIDLSDVSVEAGGNVELEIILIGLLGL
;
A
#
# COMPACT_ATOMS: atom_id res chain seq x y z
N MET A 1 8.77 -69.63 46.57
CA MET A 1 7.37 -69.67 46.10
C MET A 1 7.40 -69.21 44.65
N ASN A 2 7.45 -70.16 43.69
CA ASN A 2 6.35 -70.51 42.76
C ASN A 2 5.98 -69.32 41.87
N VAL A 3 6.23 -69.30 40.55
CA VAL A 3 5.64 -70.16 39.49
C VAL A 3 6.64 -70.23 38.31
N LYS A 4 7.26 -71.38 37.99
CA LYS A 4 6.92 -72.42 36.99
C LYS A 4 6.80 -71.97 35.50
N ASN A 5 7.82 -72.42 34.76
CA ASN A 5 7.99 -72.55 33.30
C ASN A 5 6.77 -72.95 32.46
N LEU A 6 6.73 -72.47 31.21
CA LEU A 6 6.32 -73.22 30.00
C LEU A 6 7.06 -72.62 28.78
N PHE A 7 8.01 -73.35 28.17
CA PHE A 7 7.91 -74.04 26.84
C PHE A 7 7.91 -73.07 25.63
N LYS A 8 8.66 -73.24 24.54
CA LYS A 8 9.67 -74.21 24.06
C LYS A 8 10.18 -73.69 22.69
N THR A 9 11.47 -73.87 22.39
CA THR A 9 12.07 -74.01 21.03
C THR A 9 12.01 -72.76 20.12
N GLY A 10 13.06 -72.19 19.53
CA GLY A 10 14.38 -72.68 19.14
C GLY A 10 14.64 -72.27 17.69
N PHE A 11 15.90 -71.92 17.38
CA PHE A 11 16.54 -71.83 16.06
C PHE A 11 16.80 -70.43 15.42
N LEU A 12 18.09 -70.08 15.50
CA LEU A 12 18.98 -69.70 14.39
C LEU A 12 18.99 -68.26 13.86
N ILE A 13 20.16 -67.67 14.12
CA ILE A 13 20.78 -66.50 13.50
C ILE A 13 20.90 -66.72 11.98
N LEU A 14 20.42 -65.75 11.18
CA LEU A 14 21.02 -65.45 9.88
C LEU A 14 20.90 -63.95 9.60
N SER A 15 21.97 -63.23 9.95
CA SER A 15 22.29 -61.90 9.45
C SER A 15 22.49 -61.98 7.94
N MET A 16 21.52 -61.50 7.17
CA MET A 16 21.65 -61.31 5.73
C MET A 16 21.83 -59.82 5.47
N GLY A 17 23.08 -59.42 5.22
CA GLY A 17 23.39 -58.11 4.66
C GLY A 17 22.86 -58.05 3.24
N LEU A 18 21.93 -57.13 2.99
CA LEU A 18 21.55 -56.74 1.63
C LEU A 18 22.52 -55.64 1.20
N ALA A 19 23.55 -56.03 0.45
CA ALA A 19 24.25 -55.10 -0.41
C ALA A 19 23.30 -54.74 -1.56
N VAL A 20 22.66 -53.57 -1.46
CA VAL A 20 22.04 -52.92 -2.62
C VAL A 20 23.18 -52.39 -3.47
N SER A 21 23.42 -53.08 -4.59
CA SER A 21 24.17 -52.58 -5.73
C SER A 21 23.30 -51.52 -6.41
N CYS A 22 23.52 -50.25 -6.09
CA CYS A 22 23.08 -49.17 -6.96
C CYS A 22 24.04 -49.12 -8.15
N SER A 23 23.51 -49.39 -9.34
CA SER A 23 24.07 -48.82 -10.56
C SER A 23 24.10 -47.30 -10.39
N GLU A 24 25.23 -46.69 -10.74
CA GLU A 24 25.35 -45.26 -10.94
C GLU A 24 24.48 -44.89 -12.15
N ASP A 25 23.19 -44.71 -11.89
CA ASP A 25 22.34 -43.87 -12.73
C ASP A 25 22.25 -42.54 -11.98
N ASP A 26 22.85 -41.51 -12.58
CA ASP A 26 22.73 -40.11 -12.18
C ASP A 26 21.24 -39.73 -12.19
N MET A 27 20.57 -39.97 -11.06
CA MET A 27 19.32 -39.29 -10.76
C MET A 27 19.72 -37.91 -10.26
N GLU A 28 19.66 -36.92 -11.16
CA GLU A 28 19.39 -35.55 -10.75
C GLU A 28 18.16 -35.60 -9.83
N THR A 29 18.40 -35.58 -8.53
CA THR A 29 17.42 -35.10 -7.57
C THR A 29 17.33 -33.60 -7.80
N GLY A 30 16.66 -33.20 -8.88
CA GLY A 30 16.07 -31.88 -8.95
C GLY A 30 15.19 -31.78 -7.72
N GLU A 31 15.51 -30.86 -6.82
CA GLU A 31 14.56 -30.44 -5.81
C GLU A 31 13.23 -30.17 -6.53
N PRO A 32 12.09 -30.66 -6.04
CA PRO A 32 10.82 -30.28 -6.65
C PRO A 32 10.77 -28.75 -6.62
N ASP A 33 10.69 -28.12 -7.80
CA ASP A 33 10.40 -26.70 -7.91
C ASP A 33 9.22 -26.41 -6.98
N GLY A 34 9.38 -25.43 -6.08
CA GLY A 34 8.34 -25.04 -5.16
C GLY A 34 7.06 -24.76 -5.94
N GLN A 35 5.92 -25.20 -5.41
CA GLN A 35 4.65 -24.88 -6.04
C GLN A 35 4.48 -23.36 -6.07
N THR A 36 4.28 -22.80 -7.27
CA THR A 36 4.02 -21.38 -7.47
C THR A 36 2.52 -21.12 -7.63
N TYR A 37 2.16 -19.87 -7.37
CA TYR A 37 0.81 -19.34 -7.45
C TYR A 37 0.84 -18.05 -8.27
N LYS A 38 -0.16 -17.90 -9.14
CA LYS A 38 -0.34 -16.68 -9.93
C LYS A 38 -0.56 -15.51 -8.97
N THR A 39 0.23 -14.47 -9.17
CA THR A 39 0.18 -13.22 -8.40
C THR A 39 0.13 -12.04 -9.36
N GLU A 40 -0.95 -11.28 -9.29
CA GLU A 40 -1.13 -10.05 -10.05
C GLU A 40 -0.59 -8.87 -9.23
N VAL A 41 0.01 -7.88 -9.88
CA VAL A 41 0.50 -6.66 -9.22
C VAL A 41 -0.23 -5.45 -9.79
N TYR A 42 -0.84 -4.68 -8.91
CA TYR A 42 -1.62 -3.50 -9.22
C TYR A 42 -0.97 -2.24 -8.62
N LEU A 43 -1.25 -1.10 -9.23
CA LEU A 43 -0.97 0.22 -8.69
C LEU A 43 -2.28 0.87 -8.26
N THR A 44 -2.28 1.61 -7.15
CA THR A 44 -3.34 2.52 -6.72
C THR A 44 -2.72 3.76 -6.07
N ASP A 45 -3.54 4.68 -5.58
CA ASP A 45 -3.10 5.95 -5.01
C ASP A 45 -3.90 6.37 -3.77
N ALA A 46 -3.22 7.14 -2.92
CA ALA A 46 -3.83 8.06 -1.97
C ALA A 46 -3.71 9.52 -2.47
N PRO A 47 -4.83 10.28 -2.46
CA PRO A 47 -4.98 11.51 -3.23
C PRO A 47 -3.89 12.57 -2.96
N ILE A 48 -3.46 13.28 -4.02
CA ILE A 48 -2.76 14.56 -3.90
C ILE A 48 -3.77 15.69 -3.80
N ASP A 49 -3.67 16.47 -2.71
CA ASP A 49 -4.65 17.51 -2.42
C ASP A 49 -4.03 18.90 -2.65
N ASN A 50 -3.99 19.33 -3.92
CA ASN A 50 -3.53 20.65 -4.30
C ASN A 50 -4.32 21.18 -5.50
N ALA A 51 -4.91 22.37 -5.36
CA ALA A 51 -5.81 22.93 -6.37
C ALA A 51 -5.11 23.28 -7.70
N GLU A 52 -3.79 23.43 -7.74
CA GLU A 52 -3.02 23.70 -8.97
C GLU A 52 -2.66 22.42 -9.74
N VAL A 53 -2.78 21.25 -9.12
CA VAL A 53 -2.46 19.94 -9.71
C VAL A 53 -3.67 19.39 -10.43
N GLU A 54 -3.54 19.16 -11.74
CA GLU A 54 -4.55 18.48 -12.56
C GLU A 54 -4.41 16.96 -12.46
N ALA A 55 -3.17 16.46 -12.54
CA ALA A 55 -2.88 15.04 -12.50
C ALA A 55 -1.42 14.75 -12.12
N ALA A 56 -1.14 13.55 -11.61
CA ALA A 56 0.20 13.05 -11.34
C ALA A 56 0.48 11.78 -12.14
N PHE A 57 1.54 11.79 -12.92
CA PHE A 57 1.93 10.68 -13.79
C PHE A 57 3.26 10.08 -13.37
N ILE A 58 3.32 8.75 -13.35
CA ILE A 58 4.57 8.01 -13.28
C ILE A 58 4.72 7.11 -14.50
N THR A 59 5.94 6.88 -14.93
CA THR A 59 6.26 5.96 -16.01
C THR A 59 7.04 4.79 -15.47
N VAL A 60 6.41 3.61 -15.50
CA VAL A 60 6.95 2.35 -15.00
C VAL A 60 7.59 1.58 -16.15
N THR A 61 8.78 1.02 -15.92
CA THR A 61 9.49 0.16 -16.88
C THR A 61 9.70 -1.26 -16.38
N GLY A 62 9.39 -1.52 -15.11
CA GLY A 62 9.37 -2.86 -14.56
C GLY A 62 8.93 -2.87 -13.11
N VAL A 63 8.51 -4.05 -12.66
CA VAL A 63 8.19 -4.36 -11.28
C VAL A 63 8.91 -5.63 -10.91
N LYS A 64 9.44 -5.70 -9.69
CA LYS A 64 9.97 -6.94 -9.10
C LYS A 64 9.20 -7.28 -7.84
N VAL A 65 8.90 -8.56 -7.65
CA VAL A 65 8.36 -9.11 -6.41
C VAL A 65 9.09 -10.40 -6.10
N ASN A 66 9.51 -10.56 -4.84
CA ASN A 66 10.35 -11.67 -4.40
C ASN A 66 11.63 -11.84 -5.25
N GLY A 67 12.21 -10.70 -5.68
CA GLY A 67 13.38 -10.66 -6.56
C GLY A 67 13.14 -11.08 -8.03
N LYS A 68 11.92 -11.51 -8.41
CA LYS A 68 11.55 -11.86 -9.79
C LYS A 68 10.91 -10.65 -10.48
N SER A 69 11.31 -10.40 -11.73
CA SER A 69 10.67 -9.38 -12.57
C SER A 69 9.42 -9.91 -13.26
N ILE A 70 8.43 -9.06 -13.49
CA ILE A 70 7.33 -9.36 -14.44
C ILE A 70 7.93 -9.58 -15.84
N GLU A 71 7.67 -10.75 -16.43
CA GLU A 71 8.19 -11.08 -17.77
C GLU A 71 7.47 -10.27 -18.86
N GLY A 72 8.23 -9.77 -19.84
CA GLY A 72 7.66 -9.05 -20.97
C GLY A 72 7.02 -7.70 -20.63
N PHE A 73 7.35 -7.12 -19.46
CA PHE A 73 6.81 -5.83 -19.02
C PHE A 73 6.97 -4.76 -20.11
N GLU A 74 5.86 -4.19 -20.55
CA GLU A 74 5.84 -3.07 -21.47
C GLU A 74 5.86 -1.76 -20.69
N LYS A 75 6.79 -0.86 -21.03
CA LYS A 75 6.85 0.48 -20.45
C LYS A 75 5.47 1.12 -20.51
N THR A 76 5.00 1.64 -19.38
CA THR A 76 3.65 2.22 -19.26
C THR A 76 3.69 3.52 -18.47
N THR A 77 2.85 4.49 -18.84
CA THR A 77 2.66 5.73 -18.09
C THR A 77 1.28 5.73 -17.48
N VAL A 78 1.22 5.85 -16.16
CA VAL A 78 -0.01 5.75 -15.38
C VAL A 78 -0.32 7.10 -14.77
N ASN A 79 -1.58 7.55 -14.90
CA ASN A 79 -2.08 8.68 -14.13
C ASN A 79 -2.44 8.17 -12.73
N VAL A 80 -1.50 8.28 -11.80
CA VAL A 80 -1.61 7.74 -10.44
C VAL A 80 -2.72 8.46 -9.68
N SER A 81 -2.83 9.78 -9.84
CA SER A 81 -3.86 10.57 -9.14
C SER A 81 -5.30 10.28 -9.60
N SER A 82 -5.49 9.46 -10.64
CA SER A 82 -6.81 8.99 -11.05
C SER A 82 -7.23 7.66 -10.40
N LEU A 83 -6.32 7.00 -9.67
CA LEU A 83 -6.52 5.69 -9.05
C LEU A 83 -7.00 5.83 -7.61
N GLN A 84 -8.07 6.61 -7.40
CA GLN A 84 -8.66 6.89 -6.09
C GLN A 84 -9.88 6.00 -5.83
N ASN A 85 -10.34 5.94 -4.58
CA ASN A 85 -11.57 5.22 -4.20
C ASN A 85 -11.57 3.74 -4.65
N GLY A 86 -10.42 3.07 -4.49
CA GLY A 86 -10.27 1.65 -4.81
C GLY A 86 -10.01 1.35 -6.29
N ASP A 87 -9.93 2.38 -7.15
CA ASP A 87 -9.50 2.20 -8.53
C ASP A 87 -8.05 1.73 -8.59
N THR A 88 -7.78 0.76 -9.47
CA THR A 88 -6.46 0.13 -9.61
C THR A 88 -6.05 0.01 -11.07
N PHE A 89 -4.73 -0.04 -11.30
CA PHE A 89 -4.13 -0.28 -12.60
C PHE A 89 -3.25 -1.54 -12.56
N LEU A 90 -3.57 -2.55 -13.37
CA LEU A 90 -2.76 -3.77 -13.47
C LEU A 90 -1.41 -3.46 -14.12
N LEU A 91 -0.32 -3.71 -13.39
CA LEU A 91 1.05 -3.61 -13.89
C LEU A 91 1.48 -4.93 -14.59
N GLY A 92 0.94 -6.07 -14.16
CA GLY A 92 1.16 -7.37 -14.77
C GLY A 92 1.06 -8.49 -13.74
N ASP A 93 1.54 -9.67 -14.10
CA ASP A 93 1.49 -10.86 -13.24
C ASP A 93 2.77 -11.67 -13.28
N LEU A 94 2.96 -12.51 -12.25
CA LEU A 94 4.07 -13.44 -12.13
C LEU A 94 3.69 -14.68 -11.30
N GLU A 95 4.53 -15.70 -11.37
CA GLU A 95 4.39 -16.95 -10.63
C GLU A 95 5.34 -16.96 -9.42
N LEU A 96 4.76 -16.93 -8.21
CA LEU A 96 5.48 -16.82 -6.93
C LEU A 96 5.21 -18.00 -6.02
N GLU A 97 6.24 -18.42 -5.28
CA GLU A 97 6.04 -19.33 -4.15
C GLU A 97 5.29 -18.61 -3.02
N SER A 98 4.50 -19.35 -2.26
CA SER A 98 3.78 -18.82 -1.09
C SER A 98 4.73 -18.40 0.03
N GLY A 99 4.31 -17.44 0.84
CA GLY A 99 5.05 -16.90 1.99
C GLY A 99 5.21 -15.38 1.93
N THR A 100 5.80 -14.82 2.98
CA THR A 100 6.00 -13.36 3.09
C THR A 100 7.25 -12.92 2.35
N THR A 101 7.16 -11.81 1.60
CA THR A 101 8.31 -11.18 0.96
C THR A 101 8.32 -9.67 1.17
N SER A 102 9.52 -9.13 1.41
CA SER A 102 9.78 -7.68 1.44
C SER A 102 10.62 -7.23 0.23
N GLN A 103 10.80 -8.09 -0.77
CA GLN A 103 11.63 -7.81 -1.95
C GLN A 103 10.76 -7.32 -3.10
N ILE A 104 10.22 -6.11 -2.94
CA ILE A 104 9.33 -5.47 -3.90
C ILE A 104 10.01 -4.21 -4.44
N SER A 105 10.02 -4.02 -5.75
CA SER A 105 10.51 -2.77 -6.35
C SER A 105 9.74 -2.31 -7.57
N LEU A 106 9.60 -0.98 -7.68
CA LEU A 106 9.00 -0.28 -8.80
C LEU A 106 10.11 0.48 -9.55
N ILE A 107 10.27 0.20 -10.83
CA ILE A 107 11.33 0.81 -11.66
C ILE A 107 10.71 1.91 -12.52
N LEU A 108 11.16 3.14 -12.32
CA LEU A 108 10.67 4.33 -12.99
C LEU A 108 11.59 4.79 -14.13
N ASP A 109 11.00 5.34 -15.18
CA ASP A 109 11.71 6.09 -16.21
C ASP A 109 11.52 7.59 -15.94
N ASN A 110 12.58 8.27 -15.51
CA ASN A 110 12.54 9.72 -15.28
C ASN A 110 12.57 10.52 -16.59
N ASP A 111 13.13 9.94 -17.65
CA ASP A 111 13.50 10.67 -18.86
C ASP A 111 12.30 10.86 -19.78
N THR A 112 11.51 9.82 -20.01
CA THR A 112 10.43 9.86 -21.00
C THR A 112 9.20 9.05 -20.59
N ASP A 113 8.03 9.50 -21.02
CA ASP A 113 6.79 8.75 -20.91
C ASP A 113 6.75 7.55 -21.89
N VAL A 114 5.66 6.79 -21.88
CA VAL A 114 5.43 5.63 -22.76
C VAL A 114 5.54 5.99 -24.25
N ASN A 115 5.29 7.24 -24.63
CA ASN A 115 5.38 7.73 -26.01
C ASN A 115 6.78 8.29 -26.35
N GLY A 116 7.73 8.24 -25.42
CA GLY A 116 9.08 8.78 -25.60
C GLY A 116 9.17 10.30 -25.42
N VAL A 117 8.21 10.93 -24.73
CA VAL A 117 8.17 12.38 -24.50
C VAL A 117 8.59 12.69 -23.07
N ALA A 118 9.52 13.64 -22.90
CA ALA A 118 9.99 14.06 -21.58
C ALA A 118 9.03 15.06 -20.90
N PRO A 119 9.00 15.12 -19.55
CA PRO A 119 9.61 14.16 -18.61
C PRO A 119 8.82 12.84 -18.49
N GLY A 120 9.43 11.80 -17.92
CA GLY A 120 8.77 10.50 -17.73
C GLY A 120 7.82 10.45 -16.53
N ASN A 121 8.21 11.00 -15.39
CA ASN A 121 7.32 11.21 -14.25
C ASN A 121 7.07 12.71 -14.08
N TYR A 122 5.83 13.12 -13.82
CA TYR A 122 5.49 14.54 -13.70
C TYR A 122 4.16 14.82 -13.02
N ILE A 123 4.09 16.01 -12.44
CA ILE A 123 2.82 16.69 -12.19
C ILE A 123 2.40 17.42 -13.47
N LEU A 124 1.14 17.25 -13.87
CA LEU A 124 0.46 18.10 -14.83
C LEU A 124 -0.30 19.17 -14.04
N THR A 125 0.01 20.45 -14.27
CA THR A 125 -0.73 21.55 -13.64
C THR A 125 -1.95 21.93 -14.46
N ASN A 126 -2.92 22.63 -13.86
CA ASN A 126 -4.11 23.15 -14.56
C ASN A 126 -3.78 24.09 -15.74
N SER A 127 -2.55 24.60 -15.82
CA SER A 127 -2.10 25.42 -16.95
C SER A 127 -1.60 24.57 -18.15
N GLY A 128 -1.52 23.26 -17.98
CA GLY A 128 -0.97 22.29 -18.93
C GLY A 128 0.55 22.12 -18.86
N GLU A 129 1.21 22.69 -17.83
CA GLU A 129 2.64 22.54 -17.62
C GLU A 129 2.98 21.18 -17.00
N LYS A 130 4.04 20.53 -17.50
CA LYS A 130 4.61 19.30 -16.92
C LYS A 130 5.80 19.66 -16.02
N ILE A 131 5.66 19.44 -14.72
CA ILE A 131 6.73 19.60 -13.74
C ILE A 131 7.33 18.22 -13.47
N ALA A 132 8.61 18.05 -13.80
CA ALA A 132 9.29 16.76 -13.71
C ALA A 132 9.42 16.28 -12.26
N LEU A 133 9.13 15.01 -12.03
CA LEU A 133 9.39 14.30 -10.78
C LEU A 133 10.53 13.31 -11.03
N VAL A 134 11.57 13.35 -10.20
CA VAL A 134 12.79 12.58 -10.43
C VAL A 134 13.12 11.73 -9.21
N SER A 135 13.06 10.40 -9.36
CA SER A 135 13.67 9.48 -8.39
C SER A 135 15.16 9.39 -8.69
N THR A 136 16.02 9.54 -7.68
CA THR A 136 17.47 9.57 -7.92
C THR A 136 18.00 8.18 -8.29
N ALA A 137 17.45 7.13 -7.66
CA ALA A 137 17.78 5.74 -7.94
C ALA A 137 17.13 5.21 -9.24
N GLY A 138 15.95 5.72 -9.61
CA GLY A 138 15.14 5.18 -10.72
C GLY A 138 14.53 3.80 -10.43
N GLU A 139 14.88 3.19 -9.30
CA GLU A 139 14.24 1.99 -8.74
C GLU A 139 13.89 2.30 -7.29
N ILE A 140 12.60 2.25 -6.98
CA ILE A 140 12.08 2.45 -5.62
C ILE A 140 11.89 1.06 -5.03
N ALA A 141 12.71 0.72 -4.04
CA ALA A 141 12.49 -0.47 -3.23
C ALA A 141 11.40 -0.18 -2.20
N VAL A 142 10.29 -0.91 -2.22
CA VAL A 142 9.20 -0.72 -1.26
C VAL A 142 9.63 -1.29 0.08
N LYS A 143 9.51 -0.50 1.14
CA LYS A 143 9.91 -0.90 2.49
C LYS A 143 8.69 -1.37 3.28
N ASP A 144 8.15 -2.46 2.79
CA ASP A 144 6.98 -3.14 3.32
C ASP A 144 7.10 -4.64 3.04
N ASP A 145 6.24 -5.44 3.66
CA ASP A 145 6.16 -6.87 3.38
C ASP A 145 4.74 -7.32 3.04
N VAL A 146 4.64 -8.32 2.17
CA VAL A 146 3.36 -8.85 1.70
C VAL A 146 3.34 -10.36 1.74
N GLU A 147 2.23 -10.96 2.16
CA GLU A 147 2.02 -12.40 2.12
C GLU A 147 1.55 -12.84 0.73
N ILE A 148 2.21 -13.86 0.17
CA ILE A 148 1.75 -14.59 -1.00
C ILE A 148 1.03 -15.85 -0.51
N TRP A 149 -0.27 -15.92 -0.75
CA TRP A 149 -1.09 -17.05 -0.34
C TRP A 149 -0.91 -18.24 -1.26
N GLU A 150 -1.21 -19.45 -0.76
CA GLU A 150 -1.35 -20.66 -1.57
C GLU A 150 -2.65 -20.63 -2.42
N ASN A 151 -2.92 -19.51 -3.10
CA ASN A 151 -4.10 -19.21 -3.90
C ASN A 151 -3.70 -18.51 -5.21
N ASN A 152 -4.37 -18.77 -6.33
CA ASN A 152 -4.11 -18.07 -7.60
C ASN A 152 -4.84 -16.72 -7.73
N GLU A 153 -5.54 -16.30 -6.67
CA GLU A 153 -6.24 -15.01 -6.57
C GLU A 153 -5.39 -13.95 -5.85
N ASN A 154 -4.08 -14.18 -5.67
CA ASN A 154 -3.18 -13.18 -5.09
C ASN A 154 -3.17 -11.91 -5.93
N GLN A 155 -3.48 -10.77 -5.31
CA GLN A 155 -3.35 -9.45 -5.93
C GLN A 155 -2.57 -8.54 -4.98
N ILE A 156 -1.32 -8.26 -5.32
CA ILE A 156 -0.51 -7.30 -4.60
C ILE A 156 -0.86 -5.91 -5.10
N ILE A 157 -1.35 -5.07 -4.20
CA ILE A 157 -1.67 -3.68 -4.44
C ILE A 157 -0.51 -2.83 -3.93
N LEU A 158 0.13 -2.09 -4.84
CA LEU A 158 1.09 -1.06 -4.50
C LEU A 158 0.34 0.28 -4.41
N ASP A 159 0.10 0.72 -3.18
CA ASP A 159 -0.53 2.00 -2.86
C ASP A 159 0.54 3.09 -2.85
N PHE A 160 0.70 3.80 -3.97
CA PHE A 160 1.67 4.87 -4.13
C PHE A 160 1.07 6.15 -3.55
N ASP A 161 1.23 6.39 -2.26
CA ASP A 161 0.62 7.55 -1.59
C ASP A 161 1.25 8.85 -2.11
N LEU A 162 0.57 9.55 -3.03
CA LEU A 162 1.09 10.77 -3.63
C LEU A 162 1.30 11.87 -2.58
N ARG A 163 0.49 11.92 -1.52
CA ARG A 163 0.62 12.91 -0.44
C ARG A 163 1.88 12.73 0.40
N LYS A 164 2.37 11.49 0.50
CA LYS A 164 3.67 11.20 1.13
C LYS A 164 4.83 11.17 0.14
N SER A 165 4.55 11.11 -1.17
CA SER A 165 5.57 10.96 -2.22
C SER A 165 5.97 12.27 -2.87
N ILE A 166 5.10 13.28 -2.87
CA ILE A 166 5.31 14.55 -3.56
C ILE A 166 5.17 15.70 -2.57
N VAL A 167 6.10 16.65 -2.63
CA VAL A 167 6.05 17.88 -1.83
C VAL A 167 6.14 19.10 -2.73
N SER A 168 5.49 20.19 -2.32
CA SER A 168 5.66 21.48 -3.00
C SER A 168 6.90 22.19 -2.49
N THR A 169 7.74 22.65 -3.41
CA THR A 169 8.94 23.44 -3.09
C THR A 169 8.70 24.95 -3.15
N GLY A 170 7.44 25.35 -3.32
CA GLY A 170 7.02 26.75 -3.47
C GLY A 170 6.96 27.21 -4.93
N GLU A 171 6.30 28.36 -5.15
CA GLU A 171 6.12 28.97 -6.48
C GLU A 171 5.49 28.02 -7.52
N GLY A 172 4.58 27.13 -7.08
CA GLY A 172 3.92 26.16 -7.95
C GLY A 172 4.82 25.00 -8.41
N ASN A 173 6.01 24.83 -7.82
CA ASN A 173 6.89 23.71 -8.10
C ASN A 173 6.62 22.52 -7.17
N TYR A 174 6.95 21.33 -7.67
CA TYR A 174 6.80 20.05 -6.99
C TYR A 174 8.03 19.19 -7.23
N GLU A 175 8.37 18.36 -6.24
CA GLU A 175 9.39 17.33 -6.37
C GLU A 175 8.94 16.05 -5.69
N PHE A 176 9.54 14.93 -6.11
CA PHE A 176 9.49 13.74 -5.28
C PHE A 176 10.31 14.01 -4.01
N VAL A 177 9.81 13.49 -2.89
CA VAL A 177 10.61 13.33 -1.67
C VAL A 177 11.83 12.44 -1.95
N SER A 178 12.78 12.40 -1.01
CA SER A 178 13.95 11.53 -1.16
C SER A 178 13.57 10.06 -1.42
N ASP A 179 14.43 9.31 -2.14
CA ASP A 179 14.17 7.89 -2.44
C ASP A 179 13.91 7.06 -1.16
N THR A 180 14.52 7.44 -0.03
CA THR A 180 14.24 6.79 1.27
C THR A 180 12.82 7.06 1.74
N GLN A 181 12.34 8.31 1.62
CA GLN A 181 10.95 8.60 1.96
C GLN A 181 10.00 7.93 0.96
N LEU A 182 10.28 7.98 -0.36
CA LEU A 182 9.48 7.27 -1.38
C LEU A 182 9.33 5.78 -1.07
N SER A 183 10.42 5.11 -0.65
CA SER A 183 10.38 3.71 -0.23
C SER A 183 9.40 3.42 0.92
N ASN A 184 9.14 4.40 1.82
CA ASN A 184 8.15 4.26 2.89
C ASN A 184 6.78 4.85 2.52
N SER A 185 6.68 5.59 1.40
CA SER A 185 5.43 6.19 0.93
C SER A 185 4.62 5.25 0.03
N ILE A 186 5.15 4.07 -0.28
CA ILE A 186 4.44 3.01 -1.01
C ILE A 186 4.11 1.89 -0.02
N ARG A 187 2.83 1.56 0.13
CA ARG A 187 2.38 0.37 0.88
C ARG A 187 2.21 -0.80 -0.09
N ALA A 188 2.56 -2.02 0.33
CA ALA A 188 2.34 -3.23 -0.45
C ALA A 188 1.40 -4.16 0.31
N VAL A 189 0.21 -4.39 -0.24
CA VAL A 189 -0.85 -5.15 0.41
C VAL A 189 -1.33 -6.28 -0.47
N ASN A 190 -1.61 -7.46 0.07
CA ASN A 190 -2.39 -8.45 -0.66
C ASN A 190 -3.87 -8.16 -0.46
N SER A 191 -4.65 -8.04 -1.53
CA SER A 191 -6.09 -7.75 -1.42
C SER A 191 -6.86 -8.81 -0.63
N LEU A 192 -6.32 -10.02 -0.50
CA LEU A 192 -6.88 -11.08 0.33
C LEU A 192 -6.81 -10.78 1.83
N ASP A 193 -5.88 -9.92 2.26
CA ASP A 193 -5.65 -9.54 3.67
C ASP A 193 -6.21 -8.16 4.00
N ALA A 194 -6.87 -7.52 3.03
CA ALA A 194 -7.31 -6.15 3.15
C ALA A 194 -8.84 -6.01 3.06
N GLY A 195 -9.36 -5.04 3.81
CA GLY A 195 -10.72 -4.55 3.73
C GLY A 195 -10.75 -3.07 3.32
N SER A 196 -11.89 -2.45 3.61
CA SER A 196 -12.11 -1.02 3.39
C SER A 196 -12.83 -0.36 4.56
N ILE A 197 -12.62 0.94 4.68
CA ILE A 197 -13.39 1.82 5.56
C ILE A 197 -14.07 2.86 4.66
N THR A 198 -15.39 2.90 4.68
CA THR A 198 -16.17 3.92 3.98
C THR A 198 -16.98 4.73 4.98
N GLY A 199 -17.27 5.97 4.63
CA GLY A 199 -18.19 6.75 5.44
C GLY A 199 -18.67 8.02 4.80
N THR A 200 -19.69 8.59 5.43
CA THR A 200 -20.30 9.85 5.01
C THR A 200 -20.24 10.83 6.17
N VAL A 201 -19.63 11.99 5.93
CA VAL A 201 -19.61 13.11 6.86
C VAL A 201 -20.88 13.94 6.71
N SER A 202 -21.61 14.10 7.82
CA SER A 202 -22.77 14.96 7.91
C SER A 202 -22.41 16.34 8.48
N ASP A 203 -23.14 17.37 8.01
CA ASP A 203 -23.04 18.77 8.47
C ASP A 203 -21.72 19.52 8.12
N PHE A 204 -21.31 19.46 6.86
CA PHE A 204 -20.24 20.31 6.28
C PHE A 204 -20.38 21.82 6.52
N GLY A 205 -21.59 22.30 6.83
CA GLY A 205 -21.93 23.72 6.76
C GLY A 205 -21.47 24.55 7.96
N THR A 206 -20.93 23.92 9.01
CA THR A 206 -20.54 24.60 10.26
C THR A 206 -19.03 24.72 10.47
N THR A 207 -18.23 23.92 9.76
CA THR A 207 -16.78 24.01 9.78
C THR A 207 -16.30 24.99 8.70
N GLN A 208 -15.43 25.92 9.06
CA GLN A 208 -14.77 26.85 8.12
C GLN A 208 -13.71 26.14 7.24
N SER A 209 -13.91 24.84 6.95
CA SER A 209 -12.99 23.98 6.21
C SER A 209 -13.30 24.06 4.72
N GLU A 210 -12.31 24.39 3.89
CA GLU A 210 -12.46 24.36 2.43
C GLU A 210 -12.19 22.96 1.87
N SER A 211 -11.34 22.18 2.56
CA SER A 211 -11.14 20.76 2.29
C SER A 211 -11.00 19.98 3.60
N MET A 212 -11.42 18.72 3.60
CA MET A 212 -11.28 17.82 4.74
C MET A 212 -10.65 16.52 4.29
N LEU A 213 -9.63 16.09 5.02
CA LEU A 213 -8.98 14.80 4.83
C LEU A 213 -9.29 13.89 6.00
N VAL A 214 -9.49 12.61 5.72
CA VAL A 214 -9.47 11.55 6.73
C VAL A 214 -8.14 10.82 6.64
N PHE A 215 -7.54 10.55 7.77
CA PHE A 215 -6.34 9.73 7.90
C PHE A 215 -6.65 8.52 8.78
N ALA A 216 -6.27 7.34 8.33
CA ALA A 216 -6.27 6.13 9.13
C ALA A 216 -4.88 5.88 9.72
N TYR A 217 -4.83 5.63 11.01
CA TYR A 217 -3.64 5.22 11.75
C TYR A 217 -3.90 3.86 12.38
N GLU A 218 -2.87 3.02 12.52
CA GLU A 218 -2.96 1.89 13.44
C GLU A 218 -3.33 2.42 14.83
N LYS A 219 -4.22 1.72 15.53
CA LYS A 219 -4.78 2.17 16.80
C LYS A 219 -3.69 2.57 17.82
N GLY A 220 -3.77 3.81 18.31
CA GLY A 220 -2.87 4.37 19.32
C GLY A 220 -1.50 4.77 18.80
N THR A 221 -1.31 4.90 17.48
CA THR A 221 -0.06 5.35 16.86
C THR A 221 -0.08 6.82 16.46
N TYR A 222 -1.26 7.41 16.30
CA TYR A 222 -1.40 8.84 16.04
C TYR A 222 -0.86 9.65 17.21
N THR A 223 -0.20 10.75 16.86
CA THR A 223 0.23 11.76 17.81
C THR A 223 0.01 13.15 17.20
N GLU A 224 -0.20 14.16 18.04
CA GLU A 224 -0.34 15.56 17.57
C GLU A 224 0.88 16.06 16.77
N THR A 225 2.04 15.40 16.88
CA THR A 225 3.23 15.74 16.07
C THR A 225 3.10 15.35 14.60
N GLU A 226 2.15 14.49 14.22
CA GLU A 226 1.85 14.17 12.82
C GLU A 226 1.39 15.40 12.02
N ALA A 227 0.79 16.38 12.70
CA ALA A 227 0.42 17.68 12.13
C ALA A 227 1.63 18.61 11.88
N GLN A 228 2.86 18.15 12.15
CA GLN A 228 4.09 18.88 11.87
C GLN A 228 4.85 18.23 10.71
N ALA A 229 5.27 19.04 9.75
CA ALA A 229 6.00 18.53 8.60
C ALA A 229 7.32 17.89 9.05
N ASN A 230 7.62 16.70 8.52
CA ASN A 230 8.90 16.04 8.76
C ASN A 230 10.05 16.77 8.04
N ALA A 231 11.26 16.21 8.08
CA ALA A 231 12.43 16.84 7.46
C ALA A 231 12.34 17.03 5.94
N GLU A 232 11.45 16.29 5.27
CA GLU A 232 11.18 16.34 3.82
C GLU A 232 9.95 17.19 3.49
N GLY A 233 9.26 17.75 4.49
CA GLY A 233 8.04 18.55 4.26
C GLY A 233 6.73 17.76 4.27
N VAL A 234 6.76 16.46 4.59
CA VAL A 234 5.57 15.60 4.61
C VAL A 234 4.84 15.71 5.96
N LEU A 235 3.53 15.96 5.92
CA LEU A 235 2.62 15.92 7.07
C LEU A 235 1.96 14.55 7.16
N PHE A 236 1.58 14.12 8.37
CA PHE A 236 0.87 12.85 8.60
C PHE A 236 1.61 11.65 7.97
N ALA A 237 2.94 11.67 8.06
CA ALA A 237 3.81 10.75 7.36
C ALA A 237 3.63 9.29 7.82
N ASN A 238 3.11 9.08 9.03
CA ASN A 238 2.90 7.74 9.59
C ASN A 238 1.45 7.23 9.43
N ALA A 239 0.56 7.99 8.77
CA ALA A 239 -0.77 7.47 8.46
C ALA A 239 -0.66 6.21 7.59
N VAL A 240 -1.48 5.18 7.84
CA VAL A 240 -1.52 4.00 6.99
C VAL A 240 -2.12 4.35 5.63
N SER A 241 -3.26 5.03 5.63
CA SER A 241 -3.97 5.46 4.43
C SER A 241 -4.72 6.75 4.69
N SER A 242 -5.21 7.35 3.61
CA SER A 242 -5.84 8.65 3.67
C SER A 242 -6.81 8.90 2.54
N ALA A 243 -7.82 9.74 2.75
CA ALA A 243 -8.78 10.08 1.69
C ALA A 243 -9.31 11.52 1.72
N LYS A 244 -9.63 11.97 0.50
CA LYS A 244 -10.59 13.00 0.10
C LYS A 244 -11.95 12.90 0.81
N VAL A 245 -12.37 13.75 1.74
CA VAL A 245 -13.82 13.87 1.99
C VAL A 245 -14.45 14.66 0.84
N GLN A 246 -15.35 14.02 0.09
CA GLN A 246 -15.97 14.60 -1.09
C GLN A 246 -16.96 15.71 -0.71
N GLU A 247 -16.68 16.93 -1.18
CA GLU A 247 -17.49 18.13 -0.94
C GLU A 247 -18.95 18.00 -1.42
N ALA A 248 -19.20 17.16 -2.43
CA ALA A 248 -20.50 17.02 -3.05
C ALA A 248 -21.52 16.27 -2.18
N ASN A 249 -21.07 15.30 -1.37
CA ASN A 249 -21.95 14.33 -0.73
C ASN A 249 -21.58 13.94 0.71
N GLY A 250 -20.34 14.11 1.18
CA GLY A 250 -19.95 13.52 2.47
C GLY A 250 -18.92 12.43 2.38
N ASP A 251 -18.77 11.84 1.20
CA ASP A 251 -18.26 10.49 1.13
C ASP A 251 -16.74 10.47 1.17
N PHE A 252 -16.18 9.52 1.90
CA PHE A 252 -14.78 9.17 1.87
C PHE A 252 -14.64 7.65 1.83
N GLU A 253 -13.55 7.19 1.21
CA GLU A 253 -13.28 5.77 1.05
C GLU A 253 -11.79 5.51 1.24
N LEU A 254 -11.47 4.62 2.17
CA LEU A 254 -10.13 4.11 2.44
C LEU A 254 -10.13 2.64 2.04
N HIS A 255 -9.41 2.28 0.98
CA HIS A 255 -9.34 0.93 0.45
C HIS A 255 -7.99 0.29 0.75
N PHE A 256 -7.93 -1.03 0.62
CA PHE A 256 -6.70 -1.80 0.78
C PHE A 256 -6.07 -1.61 2.17
N ILE A 257 -6.91 -1.52 3.19
CA ILE A 257 -6.52 -1.43 4.61
C ILE A 257 -6.40 -2.86 5.13
N GLU A 258 -5.23 -3.25 5.62
CA GLU A 258 -5.01 -4.59 6.17
C GLU A 258 -5.96 -4.88 7.33
N GLU A 259 -6.16 -6.16 7.65
CA GLU A 259 -6.87 -6.52 8.86
C GLU A 259 -6.18 -5.95 10.10
N GLY A 260 -6.96 -5.34 10.99
CA GLY A 260 -6.40 -4.65 12.15
C GLY A 260 -7.35 -3.68 12.81
N ASP A 261 -6.87 -3.06 13.89
CA ASP A 261 -7.59 -2.01 14.60
C ASP A 261 -6.97 -0.65 14.29
N TYR A 262 -7.82 0.32 13.94
CA TYR A 262 -7.42 1.64 13.46
C TYR A 262 -8.06 2.77 14.26
N GLU A 263 -7.46 3.94 14.17
CA GLU A 263 -8.07 5.21 14.57
C GLU A 263 -8.15 6.16 13.37
N LEU A 264 -9.25 6.91 13.30
CA LEU A 264 -9.54 7.84 12.20
C LEU A 264 -9.48 9.28 12.69
N HIS A 265 -8.65 10.08 12.02
CA HIS A 265 -8.46 11.49 12.32
C HIS A 265 -8.91 12.35 11.14
N PHE A 266 -9.78 13.32 11.43
CA PHE A 266 -10.33 14.23 10.44
C PHE A 266 -9.58 15.55 10.52
N ILE A 267 -9.01 16.00 9.41
CA ILE A 267 -8.13 17.16 9.37
C ILE A 267 -8.72 18.20 8.42
N SER A 268 -8.84 19.42 8.92
CA SER A 268 -9.29 20.57 8.15
C SER A 268 -8.12 21.22 7.42
N TYR A 269 -8.33 21.53 6.14
CA TYR A 269 -7.45 22.34 5.32
C TYR A 269 -8.21 23.52 4.71
N ALA A 270 -7.48 24.60 4.43
CA ALA A 270 -7.99 25.74 3.66
C ALA A 270 -6.94 26.16 2.63
N ASP A 271 -7.36 26.66 1.49
CA ASP A 271 -6.46 27.22 0.50
C ASP A 271 -5.76 28.45 1.08
N ASN A 272 -4.44 28.49 0.93
CA ASN A 272 -3.70 29.71 1.11
C ASN A 272 -3.88 30.64 -0.11
N ASN A 273 -3.30 31.84 -0.05
CA ASN A 273 -3.39 32.82 -1.14
C ASN A 273 -2.80 32.34 -2.49
N ASN A 274 -2.14 31.18 -2.52
CA ASN A 274 -1.52 30.55 -3.69
C ASN A 274 -2.24 29.24 -4.10
N GLY A 275 -3.42 28.92 -3.53
CA GLY A 275 -4.17 27.70 -3.89
C GLY A 275 -3.55 26.40 -3.36
N GLN A 276 -2.63 26.49 -2.41
CA GLN A 276 -2.10 25.31 -1.72
C GLN A 276 -2.91 25.08 -0.43
N LEU A 277 -3.24 23.83 -0.14
CA LEU A 277 -3.91 23.47 1.10
C LEU A 277 -2.99 23.69 2.31
N GLU A 278 -3.41 24.59 3.18
CA GLU A 278 -2.79 24.88 4.46
C GLU A 278 -3.60 24.21 5.59
N LEU A 279 -2.90 23.44 6.41
CA LEU A 279 -3.47 22.79 7.59
C LEU A 279 -4.11 23.82 8.54
N GLN A 280 -5.40 23.66 8.83
CA GLN A 280 -6.12 24.51 9.78
C GLN A 280 -6.20 23.90 11.18
N GLY A 281 -6.23 22.57 11.26
CA GLY A 281 -6.29 21.85 12.53
C GLY A 281 -7.04 20.53 12.41
N GLU A 282 -7.04 19.76 13.49
CA GLU A 282 -7.83 18.55 13.63
C GLU A 282 -9.29 18.89 13.94
N ILE A 283 -10.22 18.11 13.40
CA ILE A 283 -11.65 18.24 13.63
C ILE A 283 -12.06 17.16 14.64
N GLU A 284 -12.65 17.59 15.75
CA GLU A 284 -13.35 16.70 16.66
C GLU A 284 -14.56 16.11 15.94
N ALA A 285 -14.56 14.80 15.77
CA ALA A 285 -15.61 14.07 15.09
C ALA A 285 -16.08 12.88 15.94
N THR A 286 -17.33 12.45 15.74
CA THR A 286 -17.87 11.23 16.33
C THR A 286 -18.60 10.43 15.26
N SER A 287 -18.56 9.10 15.38
CA SER A 287 -19.51 8.27 14.64
C SER A 287 -20.88 8.33 15.32
N THR A 288 -21.94 8.33 14.51
CA THR A 288 -23.32 8.07 14.97
C THR A 288 -23.66 6.59 14.94
N THR A 289 -22.81 5.78 14.31
CA THR A 289 -22.82 4.33 14.47
C THR A 289 -22.38 3.95 15.88
N SER A 290 -22.44 2.66 16.23
CA SER A 290 -21.90 2.17 17.50
C SER A 290 -20.37 1.99 17.50
N ILE A 291 -19.68 2.45 16.45
CA ILE A 291 -18.23 2.30 16.27
C ILE A 291 -17.53 3.53 16.85
N ASP A 292 -16.49 3.29 17.64
CA ASP A 292 -15.60 4.32 18.17
C ASP A 292 -14.55 4.65 17.10
N LEU A 293 -14.36 5.94 16.78
CA LEU A 293 -13.38 6.36 15.77
C LEU A 293 -11.93 6.15 16.22
N SER A 294 -11.69 5.91 17.51
CA SER A 294 -10.39 5.48 18.05
C SER A 294 -10.22 3.96 18.13
N ASP A 295 -11.19 3.18 17.63
CA ASP A 295 -11.18 1.72 17.68
C ASP A 295 -12.01 1.11 16.52
N VAL A 296 -11.59 1.41 15.30
CA VAL A 296 -12.21 0.92 14.05
C VAL A 296 -11.54 -0.39 13.64
N SER A 297 -12.24 -1.51 13.82
CA SER A 297 -11.72 -2.84 13.47
C SER A 297 -12.06 -3.19 12.02
N VAL A 298 -11.03 -3.47 11.22
CA VAL A 298 -11.13 -3.89 9.82
C VAL A 298 -10.81 -5.38 9.72
N GLU A 299 -11.67 -6.12 9.04
CA GLU A 299 -11.46 -7.53 8.70
C GLU A 299 -11.08 -7.66 7.22
N ALA A 300 -10.25 -8.66 6.89
CA ALA A 300 -9.93 -9.00 5.51
C ALA A 300 -11.20 -9.26 4.67
N GLY A 301 -11.32 -8.60 3.52
CA GLY A 301 -12.50 -8.62 2.66
C GLY A 301 -13.75 -7.94 3.24
N GLY A 302 -13.64 -7.33 4.42
CA GLY A 302 -14.72 -6.60 5.10
C GLY A 302 -14.83 -5.15 4.66
N ASN A 303 -16.00 -4.56 4.89
CA ASN A 303 -16.20 -3.11 4.74
C ASN A 303 -16.77 -2.55 6.05
N VAL A 304 -16.09 -1.55 6.61
CA VAL A 304 -16.56 -0.80 7.77
C VAL A 304 -17.25 0.48 7.30
N GLU A 305 -18.56 0.57 7.53
CA GLU A 305 -19.36 1.74 7.13
C GLU A 305 -19.60 2.68 8.31
N LEU A 306 -19.28 3.97 8.12
CA LEU A 306 -19.36 5.00 9.17
C LEU A 306 -20.26 6.18 8.77
N GLU A 307 -21.08 6.64 9.70
CA GLU A 307 -21.81 7.91 9.61
C GLU A 307 -21.19 8.91 10.60
N ILE A 308 -20.56 9.97 10.11
CA ILE A 308 -19.76 10.89 10.91
C ILE A 308 -20.51 12.19 11.18
N ILE A 309 -20.45 12.68 12.42
CA ILE A 309 -20.85 14.05 12.80
C ILE A 309 -19.61 14.81 13.25
N LEU A 310 -19.46 16.03 12.74
CA LEU A 310 -18.44 16.97 13.19
C LEU A 310 -18.93 17.72 14.44
N ILE A 311 -18.09 17.77 15.47
CA ILE A 311 -18.37 18.43 16.75
C ILE A 311 -17.78 19.84 16.76
N GLY A 312 -16.55 20.00 16.25
CA GLY A 312 -15.88 21.28 16.18
C GLY A 312 -14.41 21.18 15.76
N LEU A 313 -13.76 22.32 15.52
CA LEU A 313 -12.33 22.36 15.25
C LEU A 313 -11.55 22.37 16.57
N LEU A 314 -10.56 21.50 16.70
CA LEU A 314 -9.62 21.48 17.82
C LEU A 314 -8.49 22.47 17.53
N GLY A 315 -8.23 23.41 18.46
CA GLY A 315 -7.05 24.27 18.43
C GLY A 315 -7.23 25.72 17.95
N LEU A 316 -8.12 26.49 18.59
CA LEU A 316 -8.01 27.97 18.67
C LEU A 316 -7.65 28.43 20.09
#